data_AF-A0A0C9TZ72-F1
#
_entry.id   AF-A0A0C9TZ72-F1
#
_cell.length_a   1.000
_cell.length_b   1.000
_cell.length_c   1.000
_cell.angle_alpha   90.00
_cell.angle_beta   90.00
_cell.angle_gamma   90.00
#
_symmetry.space_group_name_H-M   'P 1'
#
loop_
_entity.id
_entity.type
_entity.pdbx_description
1 polymer ?
#
loop_
_entity_poly.entity_id
_entity_poly.type
_entity_poly.pdbx_seq_one_letter_code
_entity_poly.pdbx_strand_id
1 'polypeptide(L)'
;LLLKLARESGVKIRLGCKVTSINPETPSVTLASGEVIRGDVVVGADGDRSVVRDTVLGYHDAGIHRGFGVFVSLIPISRMQDDPELKAMANSPQVRLGPERIVFGVSLKNAGYYGFFLIHPSDEPNTDEDWNTDDDVERIKKHIEGWDPKLMKLAELVERTTDVKLVQRNPYDNWVHEDGRVVLVGDACHPMPAHAVQKLAMAVEDAAVLGNLFSRLESRDNIMFMLQAYQELRQSRCNYVQADEEVKHVCQTMREGTEEDLEERDEELREKYLSKDITPEQFEEL
;
A
#
# COMPACT_ATOMS: atom_id res chain seq x y z
N LEU A 1 -18.20 -5.42 4.69
CA LEU A 1 -19.14 -5.31 3.55
C LEU A 1 -18.87 -6.36 2.48
N LEU A 2 -17.71 -6.36 1.82
CA LEU A 2 -17.39 -7.29 0.71
C LEU A 2 -17.60 -8.78 1.05
N LEU A 3 -17.18 -9.22 2.25
CA LEU A 3 -17.42 -10.59 2.73
C LEU A 3 -18.91 -10.98 2.75
N LYS A 4 -19.79 -10.05 3.11
CA LYS A 4 -21.23 -10.27 3.13
C LYS A 4 -21.76 -10.44 1.71
N LEU A 5 -21.40 -9.52 0.81
CA LEU A 5 -21.81 -9.57 -0.60
C LEU A 5 -21.36 -10.86 -1.28
N ALA A 6 -20.11 -11.29 -1.06
CA ALA A 6 -19.61 -12.54 -1.61
C ALA A 6 -20.46 -13.75 -1.17
N ARG A 7 -20.85 -13.82 0.12
CA ARG A 7 -21.74 -14.87 0.62
C ARG A 7 -23.13 -14.81 -0.01
N GLU A 8 -23.69 -13.61 -0.13
CA GLU A 8 -25.00 -13.40 -0.76
C GLU A 8 -25.00 -13.76 -2.25
N SER A 9 -23.86 -13.62 -2.93
CA SER A 9 -23.64 -14.10 -4.30
C SER A 9 -23.35 -15.60 -4.42
N GLY A 10 -23.39 -16.37 -3.32
CA GLY A 10 -23.20 -17.82 -3.32
C GLY A 10 -21.75 -18.30 -3.27
N VAL A 11 -20.78 -17.40 -3.00
CA VAL A 11 -19.37 -17.79 -2.84
C VAL A 11 -19.20 -18.66 -1.60
N LYS A 12 -18.59 -19.84 -1.76
CA LYS A 12 -18.24 -20.73 -0.66
C LYS A 12 -16.95 -20.25 0.01
N ILE A 13 -17.05 -19.79 1.26
CA ILE A 13 -15.92 -19.23 2.00
C ILE A 13 -15.49 -20.18 3.11
N ARG A 14 -14.20 -20.56 3.11
CA ARG A 14 -13.59 -21.43 4.11
C ARG A 14 -12.47 -20.67 4.82
N LEU A 15 -12.69 -20.31 6.08
CA LEU A 15 -11.68 -19.66 6.92
C LEU A 15 -10.81 -20.72 7.63
N GLY A 16 -9.66 -20.30 8.16
CA GLY A 16 -8.72 -21.22 8.83
C GLY A 16 -8.06 -22.24 7.89
N CYS A 17 -8.16 -22.02 6.58
CA CYS A 17 -7.64 -22.91 5.53
C CYS A 17 -6.42 -22.27 4.87
N LYS A 18 -5.24 -22.38 5.50
CA LYS A 18 -3.98 -21.86 4.92
C LYS A 18 -3.58 -22.71 3.72
N VAL A 19 -3.46 -22.10 2.55
CA VAL A 19 -2.87 -22.72 1.36
C VAL A 19 -1.35 -22.77 1.53
N THR A 20 -0.74 -23.89 1.14
CA THR A 20 0.70 -24.14 1.31
C THR A 20 1.43 -24.48 0.03
N SER A 21 0.73 -25.02 -0.98
CA SER A 21 1.28 -25.29 -2.31
C SER A 21 0.19 -25.33 -3.37
N ILE A 22 0.63 -25.17 -4.62
CA ILE A 22 -0.22 -25.14 -5.81
C ILE A 22 0.31 -26.18 -6.79
N ASN A 23 -0.58 -26.96 -7.39
CA ASN A 23 -0.25 -27.79 -8.55
C ASN A 23 -0.86 -27.11 -9.79
N PRO A 24 -0.04 -26.56 -10.70
CA PRO A 24 -0.53 -25.85 -11.88
C PRO A 24 -1.01 -26.78 -12.99
N GLU A 25 -0.36 -27.93 -13.20
CA GLU A 25 -0.72 -28.93 -14.24
C GLU A 25 -2.13 -29.49 -14.01
N THR A 26 -2.44 -29.79 -12.74
CA THR A 26 -3.78 -30.19 -12.28
C THR A 26 -4.27 -29.13 -11.30
N PRO A 27 -4.92 -28.04 -11.77
CA PRO A 27 -5.20 -26.83 -10.99
C PRO A 27 -5.83 -27.16 -9.64
N SER A 28 -4.99 -27.06 -8.61
CA SER A 28 -5.37 -27.40 -7.25
C SER A 28 -4.47 -26.72 -6.22
N VAL A 29 -5.02 -26.60 -5.01
CA VAL A 29 -4.31 -26.06 -3.85
C VAL A 29 -4.26 -27.10 -2.74
N THR A 30 -3.12 -27.19 -2.07
CA THR A 30 -2.94 -28.02 -0.87
C THR A 30 -3.02 -27.14 0.37
N LEU A 31 -3.94 -27.48 1.27
CA LEU A 31 -4.07 -26.81 2.55
C LEU A 31 -3.05 -27.34 3.56
N ALA A 32 -2.75 -26.55 4.59
CA ALA A 32 -1.91 -26.97 5.71
C ALA A 32 -2.44 -28.22 6.46
N SER A 33 -3.73 -28.54 6.33
CA SER A 33 -4.33 -29.78 6.83
C SER A 33 -3.97 -31.03 5.99
N GLY A 34 -3.35 -30.85 4.82
CA GLY A 34 -3.12 -31.88 3.82
C GLY A 34 -4.28 -32.10 2.84
N GLU A 35 -5.41 -31.40 3.02
CA GLU A 35 -6.52 -31.46 2.08
C GLU A 35 -6.15 -30.82 0.74
N VAL A 36 -6.51 -31.49 -0.36
CA VAL A 36 -6.33 -30.99 -1.73
C VAL A 36 -7.67 -30.55 -2.30
N ILE A 37 -7.76 -29.29 -2.70
CA ILE A 37 -8.94 -28.71 -3.34
C ILE A 37 -8.63 -28.50 -4.82
N ARG A 38 -9.46 -29.07 -5.70
CA ARG A 38 -9.33 -28.95 -7.15
C ARG A 38 -10.30 -27.90 -7.70
N GLY A 39 -9.91 -27.23 -8.77
CA GLY A 39 -10.74 -26.27 -9.49
C GLY A 39 -10.35 -26.18 -10.97
N ASP A 40 -11.05 -25.36 -11.73
CA ASP A 40 -10.70 -25.07 -13.13
C ASP A 40 -9.58 -24.00 -13.22
N VAL A 41 -9.52 -23.08 -12.25
CA VAL A 41 -8.55 -21.98 -12.17
C VAL A 41 -8.17 -21.73 -10.72
N VAL A 42 -6.90 -21.41 -10.47
CA VAL A 42 -6.41 -20.88 -9.19
C VAL A 42 -6.11 -19.39 -9.35
N VAL A 43 -6.74 -18.55 -8.52
CA VAL A 43 -6.47 -17.11 -8.46
C VAL A 43 -5.65 -16.83 -7.19
N GLY A 44 -4.40 -16.43 -7.37
CA GLY A 44 -3.49 -16.00 -6.32
C GLY A 44 -3.81 -14.58 -5.85
N ALA A 45 -4.62 -14.48 -4.80
CA ALA A 45 -4.95 -13.25 -4.10
C ALA A 45 -4.42 -13.28 -2.65
N ASP A 46 -3.28 -13.94 -2.44
CA ASP A 46 -2.67 -14.26 -1.14
C ASP A 46 -1.65 -13.21 -0.64
N GLY A 47 -1.65 -12.04 -1.28
CA GLY A 47 -0.99 -10.83 -0.77
C GLY A 47 0.51 -10.80 -1.02
N ASP A 48 1.20 -9.93 -0.27
CA ASP A 48 2.63 -9.66 -0.47
C ASP A 48 3.51 -10.92 -0.32
N ARG A 49 3.14 -11.86 0.55
CA ARG A 49 3.88 -13.13 0.78
C ARG A 49 3.31 -14.30 -0.02
N SER A 50 3.00 -14.05 -1.28
CA SER A 50 2.26 -15.00 -2.12
C SER A 50 3.06 -16.26 -2.43
N VAL A 51 2.53 -17.41 -2.01
CA VAL A 51 3.03 -18.74 -2.43
C VAL A 51 2.59 -19.06 -3.85
N VAL A 52 1.50 -18.44 -4.32
CA VAL A 52 1.04 -18.57 -5.70
C VAL A 52 1.97 -17.83 -6.65
N ARG A 53 2.50 -16.67 -6.26
CA ARG A 53 3.51 -15.93 -7.02
C ARG A 53 4.75 -16.76 -7.23
N ASP A 54 5.30 -17.34 -6.16
CA ASP A 54 6.48 -18.20 -6.27
C ASP A 54 6.25 -19.38 -7.23
N THR A 55 5.02 -19.93 -7.25
CA THR A 55 4.64 -20.98 -8.21
C THR A 55 4.62 -20.44 -9.64
N VAL A 56 4.01 -19.27 -9.87
CA VAL A 56 3.93 -18.64 -11.21
C VAL A 56 5.32 -18.24 -11.74
N LEU A 57 6.20 -17.76 -10.86
CA LEU A 57 7.55 -17.31 -11.23
C LEU A 57 8.58 -18.45 -11.32
N GLY A 58 8.34 -19.56 -10.62
CA GLY A 58 9.28 -20.69 -10.53
C GLY A 58 10.45 -20.47 -9.57
N TYR A 59 10.43 -19.39 -8.77
CA TYR A 59 11.42 -19.08 -7.75
C TYR A 59 10.80 -18.30 -6.59
N HIS A 60 11.47 -18.28 -5.44
CA HIS A 60 11.02 -17.52 -4.29
C HIS A 60 11.38 -16.03 -4.42
N ASP A 61 10.37 -15.16 -4.39
CA ASP A 61 10.59 -13.71 -4.43
C ASP A 61 10.53 -13.05 -3.05
N ALA A 62 11.73 -12.87 -2.48
CA ALA A 62 11.94 -12.25 -1.17
C ALA A 62 11.67 -10.74 -1.13
N GLY A 63 11.59 -10.06 -2.29
CA GLY A 63 11.53 -8.60 -2.36
C GLY A 63 12.81 -7.89 -1.85
N ILE A 64 12.80 -6.56 -1.90
CA ILE A 64 13.93 -5.70 -1.52
C ILE A 64 13.46 -4.68 -0.50
N HIS A 65 14.04 -4.70 0.70
CA HIS A 65 13.78 -3.66 1.69
C HIS A 65 14.36 -2.31 1.24
N ARG A 66 13.58 -1.24 1.31
CA ARG A 66 14.00 0.11 0.85
C ARG A 66 14.54 1.03 1.92
N GLY A 67 14.71 0.56 3.14
CA GLY A 67 15.23 1.37 4.24
C GLY A 67 14.18 2.32 4.82
N PHE A 68 12.89 2.05 4.59
CA PHE A 68 11.77 2.83 5.10
C PHE A 68 10.72 1.93 5.75
N GLY A 69 10.03 2.46 6.73
CA GLY A 69 8.85 1.89 7.37
C GLY A 69 7.69 2.89 7.38
N VAL A 70 6.50 2.38 7.67
CA VAL A 70 5.30 3.19 7.85
C VAL A 70 4.67 2.81 9.18
N PHE A 71 4.71 3.73 10.14
CA PHE A 71 3.86 3.62 11.32
C PHE A 71 2.41 3.86 10.91
N VAL A 72 1.54 2.92 11.23
CA VAL A 72 0.10 2.99 10.98
C VAL A 72 -0.63 3.03 12.31
N SER A 73 -1.32 4.13 12.57
CA SER A 73 -2.03 4.36 13.83
C SER A 73 -3.46 4.82 13.58
N LEU A 74 -4.38 4.42 14.45
CA LEU A 74 -5.77 4.89 14.46
C LEU A 74 -6.05 5.62 15.77
N ILE A 75 -6.42 6.89 15.68
CA ILE A 75 -6.78 7.72 16.83
C ILE A 75 -8.29 7.88 16.87
N PRO A 76 -9.00 7.54 17.96
CA PRO A 76 -10.43 7.81 18.07
C PRO A 76 -10.71 9.30 17.93
N ILE A 77 -11.59 9.69 17.00
CA ILE A 77 -11.92 11.11 16.76
C ILE A 77 -12.49 11.77 18.02
N SER A 78 -13.15 11.01 18.89
CA SER A 78 -13.65 11.47 20.19
C SER A 78 -12.54 12.05 21.08
N ARG A 79 -11.34 11.45 21.07
CA ARG A 79 -10.19 11.91 21.87
C ARG A 79 -9.55 13.19 21.31
N MET A 80 -9.81 13.51 20.05
CA MET A 80 -9.33 14.74 19.41
C MET A 80 -10.25 15.94 19.68
N GLN A 81 -11.44 15.74 20.26
CA GLN A 81 -12.43 16.82 20.42
C GLN A 81 -12.08 17.80 21.54
N ASP A 82 -11.27 17.37 22.52
CA ASP A 82 -10.91 18.16 23.70
C ASP A 82 -9.83 19.21 23.39
N ASP A 83 -9.07 19.04 22.31
CA ASP A 83 -8.10 20.00 21.81
C ASP A 83 -8.67 20.72 20.56
N PRO A 84 -8.82 22.06 20.57
CA PRO A 84 -9.36 22.81 19.44
C PRO A 84 -8.58 22.66 18.12
N GLU A 85 -7.25 22.51 18.18
CA GLU A 85 -6.40 22.35 17.00
C GLU A 85 -6.57 20.96 16.39
N LEU A 86 -6.57 19.92 17.23
CA LEU A 86 -6.81 18.55 16.77
C LEU A 86 -8.23 18.38 16.24
N LYS A 87 -9.21 19.01 16.87
CA LYS A 87 -10.60 19.03 16.40
C LYS A 87 -10.73 19.59 14.98
N ALA A 88 -9.97 20.65 14.66
CA ALA A 88 -9.91 21.18 13.30
C ALA A 88 -9.27 20.17 12.33
N MET A 89 -8.14 19.56 12.72
CA MET A 89 -7.45 18.54 11.91
C MET A 89 -8.31 17.31 11.63
N ALA A 90 -9.14 16.88 12.58
CA ALA A 90 -10.04 15.73 12.42
C ALA A 90 -11.04 15.90 11.25
N ASN A 91 -11.17 17.10 10.70
CA ASN A 91 -12.10 17.40 9.60
C ASN A 91 -11.44 17.57 8.23
N SER A 92 -10.11 17.54 8.15
CA SER A 92 -9.38 17.77 6.90
C SER A 92 -8.18 16.83 6.76
N PRO A 93 -7.87 16.33 5.55
CA PRO A 93 -6.62 15.61 5.31
C PRO A 93 -5.43 16.49 5.71
N GLN A 94 -4.41 15.87 6.28
CA GLN A 94 -3.17 16.53 6.68
C GLN A 94 -2.01 15.86 5.97
N VAL A 95 -1.11 16.69 5.45
CA VAL A 95 0.19 16.25 4.95
C VAL A 95 1.23 17.13 5.64
N ARG A 96 2.32 16.52 6.11
CA ARG A 96 3.54 17.23 6.53
C ARG A 96 4.71 16.53 5.86
N LEU A 97 5.51 17.29 5.13
CA LEU A 97 6.71 16.82 4.45
C LEU A 97 7.91 17.33 5.21
N GLY A 98 8.92 16.47 5.37
CA GLY A 98 10.21 16.85 5.91
C GLY A 98 11.29 15.83 5.53
N PRO A 99 12.53 16.03 5.99
CA PRO A 99 13.65 15.21 5.55
C PRO A 99 13.43 13.72 5.81
N GLU A 100 13.37 12.95 4.72
CA GLU A 100 13.15 11.49 4.70
C GLU A 100 11.89 11.03 5.45
N ARG A 101 10.93 11.92 5.72
CA ARG A 101 9.78 11.65 6.58
C ARG A 101 8.53 12.33 6.05
N ILE A 102 7.42 11.61 6.15
CA ILE A 102 6.12 12.15 5.73
C ILE A 102 5.08 11.74 6.75
N VAL A 103 4.28 12.71 7.17
CA VAL A 103 3.06 12.43 7.92
C VAL A 103 1.86 12.60 7.00
N PHE A 104 1.02 11.56 6.96
CA PHE A 104 -0.32 11.63 6.39
C PHE A 104 -1.36 11.45 7.49
N GLY A 105 -2.34 12.34 7.51
CA GLY A 105 -3.47 12.29 8.43
C GLY A 105 -4.79 12.32 7.66
N VAL A 106 -5.70 11.39 7.93
CA VAL A 106 -7.00 11.35 7.24
C VAL A 106 -8.13 10.97 8.17
N SER A 107 -9.26 11.67 8.03
CA SER A 107 -10.45 11.39 8.82
C SER A 107 -11.26 10.24 8.24
N LEU A 108 -11.39 9.16 9.01
CA LEU A 108 -12.27 8.03 8.73
C LEU A 108 -13.59 8.21 9.48
N LYS A 109 -14.30 9.32 9.20
CA LYS A 109 -15.49 9.77 9.95
C LYS A 109 -16.53 8.67 10.20
N ASN A 110 -16.84 7.88 9.16
CA ASN A 110 -17.83 6.81 9.26
C ASN A 110 -17.40 5.65 10.17
N ALA A 111 -16.08 5.50 10.39
CA ALA A 111 -15.52 4.52 11.31
C ALA A 111 -15.21 5.11 12.70
N GLY A 112 -15.28 6.44 12.87
CA GLY A 112 -14.99 7.13 14.14
C GLY A 112 -13.50 7.30 14.46
N TYR A 113 -12.62 7.10 13.47
CA TYR A 113 -11.16 7.17 13.66
C TYR A 113 -10.51 8.22 12.77
N TYR A 114 -9.35 8.70 13.19
CA TYR A 114 -8.40 9.46 12.40
C TYR A 114 -7.19 8.57 12.14
N GLY A 115 -6.92 8.29 10.87
CA GLY A 115 -5.73 7.58 10.47
C GLY A 115 -4.52 8.50 10.54
N PHE A 116 -3.50 8.09 11.27
CA PHE A 116 -2.24 8.79 11.43
C PHE A 116 -1.11 7.88 10.96
N PHE A 117 -0.50 8.27 9.86
CA PHE A 117 0.53 7.51 9.15
C PHE A 117 1.83 8.30 9.15
N LEU A 118 2.92 7.67 9.52
CA LEU A 118 4.25 8.27 9.49
C LEU A 118 5.19 7.36 8.70
N ILE A 119 5.62 7.83 7.53
CA ILE A 119 6.71 7.21 6.77
C ILE A 119 8.02 7.71 7.36
N HIS A 120 8.95 6.80 7.64
CA HIS A 120 10.22 7.10 8.30
C HIS A 120 11.35 6.17 7.81
N PRO A 121 12.62 6.58 7.98
CA PRO A 121 13.75 5.68 7.75
C PRO A 121 13.72 4.49 8.71
N SER A 122 14.04 3.30 8.21
CA SER A 122 14.14 2.08 8.99
C SER A 122 15.36 1.27 8.55
N ASP A 123 16.24 0.98 9.52
CA ASP A 123 17.45 0.17 9.29
C ASP A 123 17.21 -1.33 9.53
N GLU A 124 15.97 -1.73 9.84
CA GLU A 124 15.64 -3.11 10.12
C GLU A 124 15.67 -3.93 8.83
N PRO A 125 16.41 -5.05 8.78
CA PRO A 125 16.56 -5.83 7.56
C PRO A 125 15.33 -6.67 7.22
N ASN A 126 14.23 -6.55 7.97
CA ASN A 126 13.06 -7.39 7.79
C ASN A 126 12.30 -6.99 6.52
N THR A 127 12.14 -7.95 5.61
CA THR A 127 11.39 -7.80 4.36
C THR A 127 9.95 -8.32 4.49
N ASP A 128 9.48 -8.63 5.70
CA ASP A 128 8.11 -9.05 5.92
C ASP A 128 7.20 -7.85 6.21
N GLU A 129 6.21 -7.63 5.35
CA GLU A 129 5.05 -6.76 5.62
C GLU A 129 4.17 -7.45 6.69
N ASP A 130 4.37 -7.12 7.97
CA ASP A 130 3.57 -7.64 9.10
C ASP A 130 2.68 -6.56 9.73
N TRP A 131 1.38 -6.68 9.45
CA TRP A 131 0.33 -5.81 9.97
C TRP A 131 -0.17 -6.17 11.38
N ASN A 132 0.36 -7.24 12.00
CA ASN A 132 -0.11 -7.74 13.30
C ASN A 132 0.88 -7.48 14.44
N THR A 133 1.90 -6.66 14.20
CA THR A 133 2.87 -6.28 15.23
C THR A 133 2.43 -5.01 15.94
N ASP A 134 2.59 -5.01 17.26
CA ASP A 134 2.54 -3.77 18.04
C ASP A 134 3.97 -3.24 18.12
N ASP A 135 4.15 -1.98 17.76
CA ASP A 135 5.41 -1.26 17.91
C ASP A 135 5.32 -0.23 19.05
N ASP A 136 6.48 0.30 19.43
CA ASP A 136 6.61 1.31 20.47
C ASP A 136 6.20 2.71 19.93
N VAL A 137 5.12 3.25 20.49
CA VAL A 137 4.61 4.58 20.18
C VAL A 137 5.64 5.68 20.45
N GLU A 138 6.58 5.47 21.38
CA GLU A 138 7.65 6.46 21.63
C GLU A 138 8.58 6.64 20.43
N ARG A 139 8.71 5.63 19.54
CA ARG A 139 9.47 5.77 18.29
C ARG A 139 8.83 6.80 17.36
N ILE A 140 7.50 6.85 17.29
CA ILE A 140 6.80 7.89 16.51
C ILE A 140 7.22 9.27 17.01
N LYS A 141 7.15 9.50 18.33
CA LYS A 141 7.49 10.79 18.95
C LYS A 141 8.92 11.21 18.65
N LYS A 142 9.87 10.26 18.70
CA LYS A 142 11.27 10.50 18.33
C LYS A 142 11.42 10.91 16.86
N HIS A 143 10.67 10.30 15.94
CA HIS A 143 10.77 10.66 14.52
C HIS A 143 10.18 12.03 14.19
N ILE A 144 9.27 12.57 15.00
CA ILE A 144 8.61 13.88 14.81
C ILE A 144 9.08 14.94 15.81
N GLU A 145 10.15 14.69 16.55
CA GLU A 145 10.71 15.65 17.49
C GLU A 145 11.13 16.94 16.74
N GLY A 146 10.73 18.10 17.25
CA GLY A 146 11.01 19.39 16.63
C GLY A 146 10.11 19.76 15.43
N TRP A 147 9.18 18.87 15.02
CA TRP A 147 8.18 19.18 13.99
C TRP A 147 7.00 19.98 14.56
N ASP A 148 6.03 20.30 13.69
CA ASP A 148 4.73 20.92 14.05
C ASP A 148 4.20 20.34 15.38
N PRO A 149 4.05 21.15 16.45
CA PRO A 149 3.61 20.68 17.77
C PRO A 149 2.28 19.91 17.75
N LYS A 150 1.43 20.13 16.74
CA LYS A 150 0.18 19.38 16.57
C LYS A 150 0.42 17.89 16.30
N LEU A 151 1.53 17.53 15.66
CA LEU A 151 1.91 16.14 15.46
C LEU A 151 2.26 15.45 16.77
N MET A 152 2.95 16.15 17.69
CA MET A 152 3.25 15.60 19.00
C MET A 152 1.96 15.36 19.80
N LYS A 153 1.03 16.31 19.78
CA LYS A 153 -0.31 16.15 20.37
C LYS A 153 -1.06 14.94 19.78
N LEU A 154 -0.97 14.70 18.47
CA LEU A 154 -1.55 13.50 17.85
C LEU A 154 -0.87 12.22 18.34
N ALA A 155 0.46 12.19 18.37
CA ALA A 155 1.24 11.04 18.81
C ALA A 155 0.95 10.67 20.29
N GLU A 156 0.67 11.64 21.15
CA GLU A 156 0.23 11.42 22.53
C GLU A 156 -1.14 10.71 22.64
N LEU A 157 -1.96 10.78 21.60
CA LEU A 157 -3.25 10.08 21.54
C LEU A 157 -3.16 8.67 20.94
N VAL A 158 -2.01 8.29 20.37
CA VAL A 158 -1.79 6.96 19.81
C VAL A 158 -1.65 5.94 20.93
N GLU A 159 -2.54 4.95 20.97
CA GLU A 159 -2.48 3.84 21.93
C GLU A 159 -1.69 2.65 21.39
N ARG A 160 -1.78 2.42 20.08
CA ARG A 160 -1.16 1.30 19.37
C ARG A 160 -0.73 1.76 18.00
N THR A 161 0.39 1.23 17.55
CA THR A 161 0.90 1.45 16.20
C THR A 161 1.54 0.18 15.68
N THR A 162 1.59 0.06 14.36
CA THR A 162 2.27 -1.00 13.64
C THR A 162 3.26 -0.37 12.68
N ASP A 163 4.52 -0.80 12.71
CA ASP A 163 5.56 -0.37 11.76
C ASP A 163 5.62 -1.36 10.59
N VAL A 164 5.02 -0.96 9.47
CA VAL A 164 4.98 -1.76 8.25
C VAL A 164 6.18 -1.43 7.36
N LYS A 165 7.06 -2.41 7.16
CA LYS A 165 8.27 -2.24 6.34
C LYS A 165 7.95 -2.08 4.86
N LEU A 166 8.71 -1.22 4.21
CA LEU A 166 8.58 -0.98 2.77
C LEU A 166 9.41 -1.99 1.98
N VAL A 167 8.70 -2.93 1.37
CA VAL A 167 9.28 -3.99 0.54
C VAL A 167 8.90 -3.69 -0.90
N GLN A 168 9.91 -3.50 -1.74
CA GLN A 168 9.69 -3.32 -3.15
C GLN A 168 9.97 -4.61 -3.91
N ARG A 169 9.13 -4.88 -4.90
CA ARG A 169 9.37 -5.90 -5.92
C ARG A 169 9.23 -5.25 -7.29
N ASN A 170 10.05 -5.72 -8.22
CA ASN A 170 9.96 -5.26 -9.60
C ASN A 170 8.67 -5.78 -10.25
N PRO A 171 8.16 -5.11 -11.29
CA PRO A 171 7.11 -5.69 -12.13
C PRO A 171 7.52 -7.07 -12.64
N TYR A 172 6.58 -8.02 -12.64
CA TYR A 172 6.81 -9.34 -13.24
C TYR A 172 6.30 -9.38 -14.69
N ASP A 173 7.06 -10.07 -15.54
CA ASP A 173 6.68 -10.31 -16.92
C ASP A 173 5.51 -11.29 -17.04
N ASN A 174 5.43 -12.27 -16.14
CA ASN A 174 4.40 -13.31 -16.14
C ASN A 174 3.51 -13.18 -14.90
N TRP A 175 2.20 -13.03 -15.14
CA TRP A 175 1.16 -13.05 -14.11
C TRP A 175 0.36 -14.35 -14.14
N VAL A 176 0.47 -15.09 -15.25
CA VAL A 176 -0.18 -16.36 -15.50
C VAL A 176 0.90 -17.44 -15.59
N HIS A 177 0.71 -18.56 -14.91
CA HIS A 177 1.60 -19.73 -15.04
C HIS A 177 1.55 -20.29 -16.47
N GLU A 178 2.62 -20.92 -16.94
CA GLU A 178 2.73 -21.45 -18.30
C GLU A 178 1.63 -22.46 -18.68
N ASP A 179 1.16 -23.28 -17.72
CA ASP A 179 0.01 -24.18 -17.89
C ASP A 179 -1.34 -23.46 -18.13
N GLY A 180 -1.41 -22.14 -17.95
CA GLY A 180 -2.60 -21.33 -18.27
C GLY A 180 -3.80 -21.58 -17.35
N ARG A 181 -3.53 -21.93 -16.09
CA ARG A 181 -4.56 -22.27 -15.08
C ARG A 181 -4.38 -21.59 -13.71
N VAL A 182 -3.28 -20.88 -13.51
CA VAL A 182 -2.97 -20.14 -12.28
C VAL A 182 -2.67 -18.69 -12.65
N VAL A 183 -3.27 -17.73 -11.95
CA VAL A 183 -3.11 -16.29 -12.22
C VAL A 183 -2.94 -15.51 -10.91
N LEU A 184 -2.12 -14.47 -10.93
CA LEU A 184 -1.91 -13.56 -9.81
C LEU A 184 -2.84 -12.34 -9.90
N VAL A 185 -3.28 -11.82 -8.75
CA VAL A 185 -4.03 -10.55 -8.63
C VAL A 185 -3.60 -9.78 -7.38
N GLY A 186 -3.90 -8.47 -7.33
CA GLY A 186 -3.59 -7.63 -6.17
C GLY A 186 -2.10 -7.66 -5.81
N ASP A 187 -1.77 -7.61 -4.53
CA ASP A 187 -0.38 -7.58 -4.07
C ASP A 187 0.41 -8.86 -4.37
N ALA A 188 -0.25 -9.99 -4.64
CA ALA A 188 0.43 -11.18 -5.12
C ALA A 188 1.04 -10.93 -6.52
N CYS A 189 0.48 -10.00 -7.28
CA CYS A 189 0.81 -9.72 -8.67
C CYS A 189 1.57 -8.41 -8.88
N HIS A 190 1.15 -7.34 -8.22
CA HIS A 190 1.70 -6.00 -8.37
C HIS A 190 1.80 -5.33 -6.98
N PRO A 191 2.66 -5.86 -6.09
CA PRO A 191 2.81 -5.34 -4.73
C PRO A 191 3.25 -3.87 -4.76
N MET A 192 2.61 -3.05 -3.93
CA MET A 192 2.91 -1.63 -3.79
C MET A 192 3.22 -1.30 -2.32
N PRO A 193 3.98 -0.22 -2.07
CA PRO A 193 4.21 0.31 -0.74
C PRO A 193 2.91 0.41 0.08
N ALA A 194 2.97 0.15 1.39
CA ALA A 194 1.79 0.19 2.27
C ALA A 194 1.06 1.55 2.26
N HIS A 195 1.78 2.64 1.99
CA HIS A 195 1.24 3.99 1.88
C HIS A 195 0.75 4.35 0.46
N ALA A 196 0.89 3.46 -0.52
CA ALA A 196 0.42 3.69 -1.88
C ALA A 196 -1.11 3.81 -1.89
N VAL A 197 -1.61 4.89 -2.47
CA VAL A 197 -3.04 5.24 -2.41
C VAL A 197 -3.87 4.37 -3.37
N GLN A 198 -3.25 3.87 -4.43
CA GLN A 198 -3.91 3.06 -5.46
C GLN A 198 -3.95 1.55 -5.18
N LYS A 199 -3.22 1.06 -4.17
CA LYS A 199 -3.03 -0.38 -3.88
C LYS A 199 -4.34 -1.17 -3.88
N LEU A 200 -5.34 -0.73 -3.10
CA LEU A 200 -6.66 -1.37 -3.04
C LEU A 200 -7.48 -1.23 -4.32
N ALA A 201 -7.39 -0.07 -5.00
CA ALA A 201 -8.11 0.15 -6.25
C ALA A 201 -7.64 -0.82 -7.34
N MET A 202 -6.33 -1.12 -7.39
CA MET A 202 -5.77 -2.07 -8.35
C MET A 202 -6.30 -3.49 -8.17
N ALA A 203 -6.41 -3.96 -6.94
CA ALA A 203 -7.00 -5.27 -6.66
C ALA A 203 -8.50 -5.33 -7.07
N VAL A 204 -9.24 -4.24 -6.90
CA VAL A 204 -10.65 -4.16 -7.34
C VAL A 204 -10.76 -4.13 -8.86
N GLU A 205 -9.89 -3.39 -9.55
CA GLU A 205 -9.81 -3.39 -11.01
C GLU A 205 -9.45 -4.78 -11.55
N ASP A 206 -8.56 -5.52 -10.89
CA ASP A 206 -8.25 -6.89 -11.28
C ASP A 206 -9.47 -7.79 -11.22
N ALA A 207 -10.19 -7.75 -10.09
CA ALA A 207 -11.42 -8.53 -9.91
C ALA A 207 -12.48 -8.16 -10.95
N ALA A 208 -12.60 -6.88 -11.30
CA ALA A 208 -13.54 -6.42 -12.31
C ALA A 208 -13.16 -6.89 -13.72
N VAL A 209 -11.88 -6.81 -14.10
CA VAL A 209 -11.40 -7.26 -15.42
C VAL A 209 -11.52 -8.78 -15.56
N LEU A 210 -11.06 -9.55 -14.57
CA LEU A 210 -11.24 -11.01 -14.56
C LEU A 210 -12.72 -11.41 -14.62
N GLY A 211 -13.55 -10.80 -13.77
CA GLY A 211 -14.99 -11.08 -13.76
C GLY A 211 -15.66 -10.81 -15.10
N ASN A 212 -15.27 -9.73 -15.79
CA ASN A 212 -15.76 -9.41 -17.12
C ASN A 212 -15.26 -10.39 -18.19
N LEU A 213 -13.99 -10.75 -18.20
CA LEU A 213 -13.47 -11.71 -19.17
C LEU A 213 -14.15 -13.07 -19.00
N PHE A 214 -14.24 -13.56 -17.77
CA PHE A 214 -14.85 -14.86 -17.47
C PHE A 214 -16.37 -14.88 -17.65
N SER A 215 -17.07 -13.74 -17.60
CA SER A 215 -18.50 -13.68 -17.96
C SER A 215 -18.77 -13.97 -19.44
N ARG A 216 -17.71 -13.98 -20.27
CA ARG A 216 -17.74 -14.26 -21.71
C ARG A 216 -17.08 -15.60 -22.05
N LEU A 217 -16.78 -16.42 -21.04
CA LEU A 217 -16.15 -17.73 -21.24
C LEU A 217 -17.15 -18.69 -21.90
N GLU A 218 -16.83 -19.17 -23.09
CA GLU A 218 -17.65 -20.11 -23.84
C GLU A 218 -17.28 -21.57 -23.57
N SER A 219 -15.98 -21.86 -23.41
CA SER A 219 -15.43 -23.19 -23.08
C SER A 219 -14.28 -23.10 -22.08
N ARG A 220 -14.03 -24.19 -21.36
CA ARG A 220 -12.83 -24.37 -20.50
C ARG A 220 -11.53 -24.28 -21.30
N ASP A 221 -11.57 -24.57 -22.59
CA ASP A 221 -10.40 -24.45 -23.47
C ASP A 221 -9.95 -22.99 -23.64
N ASN A 222 -10.87 -22.03 -23.45
CA ASN A 222 -10.57 -20.61 -23.55
C ASN A 222 -9.99 -19.99 -22.26
N ILE A 223 -9.86 -20.76 -21.16
CA ILE A 223 -9.41 -20.22 -19.87
C ILE A 223 -8.03 -19.56 -20.00
N MET A 224 -7.07 -20.23 -20.65
CA MET A 224 -5.71 -19.69 -20.82
C MET A 224 -5.75 -18.35 -21.56
N PHE A 225 -6.53 -18.27 -22.65
CA PHE A 225 -6.73 -17.05 -23.41
C PHE A 225 -7.33 -15.93 -22.56
N MET A 226 -8.33 -16.22 -21.72
CA MET A 226 -8.93 -15.23 -20.82
C MET A 226 -7.92 -14.71 -19.78
N LEU A 227 -7.06 -15.58 -19.24
CA LEU A 227 -6.03 -15.18 -18.28
C LEU A 227 -4.93 -14.34 -18.93
N GLN A 228 -4.51 -14.68 -20.15
CA GLN A 228 -3.54 -13.89 -20.91
C GLN A 228 -4.11 -12.51 -21.27
N ALA A 229 -5.36 -12.45 -21.72
CA ALA A 229 -6.04 -11.17 -21.97
C ALA A 229 -6.15 -10.31 -20.70
N TYR A 230 -6.36 -10.93 -19.53
CA TYR A 230 -6.31 -10.22 -18.24
C TYR A 230 -4.94 -9.56 -18.01
N GLN A 231 -3.86 -10.34 -18.18
CA GLN A 231 -2.50 -9.83 -18.02
C GLN A 231 -2.24 -8.67 -19.00
N GLU A 232 -2.54 -8.83 -20.29
CA GLU A 232 -2.33 -7.79 -21.29
C GLU A 232 -3.06 -6.48 -20.97
N LEU A 233 -4.31 -6.57 -20.51
CA LEU A 233 -5.13 -5.39 -20.18
C LEU A 233 -4.67 -4.68 -18.90
N ARG A 234 -4.08 -5.42 -17.94
CA ARG A 234 -3.77 -4.89 -16.61
C ARG A 234 -2.31 -4.54 -16.43
N GLN A 235 -1.39 -5.27 -17.05
CA GLN A 235 0.04 -5.15 -16.77
C GLN A 235 0.57 -3.74 -17.01
N SER A 236 0.26 -3.12 -18.16
CA SER A 236 0.70 -1.73 -18.41
C SER A 236 0.16 -0.75 -17.36
N ARG A 237 -1.07 -0.94 -16.89
CA ARG A 237 -1.73 -0.04 -15.94
C ARG A 237 -1.20 -0.21 -14.52
N CYS A 238 -0.90 -1.44 -14.11
CA CYS A 238 -0.31 -1.72 -12.81
C CYS A 238 1.16 -1.30 -12.77
N ASN A 239 1.94 -1.59 -13.82
CA ASN A 239 3.34 -1.19 -13.89
C ASN A 239 3.48 0.34 -13.86
N TYR A 240 2.62 1.06 -14.59
CA TYR A 240 2.59 2.53 -14.53
C TYR A 240 2.33 3.03 -13.11
N VAL A 241 1.32 2.51 -12.41
CA VAL A 241 1.02 2.98 -11.05
C VAL A 241 2.08 2.55 -10.04
N GLN A 242 2.65 1.36 -10.16
CA GLN A 242 3.75 0.95 -9.29
C GLN A 242 4.94 1.90 -9.44
N ALA A 243 5.30 2.27 -10.67
CA ALA A 243 6.36 3.23 -10.94
C ALA A 243 6.00 4.66 -10.45
N ASP A 244 4.76 5.10 -10.63
CA ASP A 244 4.28 6.41 -10.17
C ASP A 244 4.28 6.52 -8.64
N GLU A 245 3.87 5.47 -7.93
CA GLU A 245 3.92 5.42 -6.45
C GLU A 245 5.37 5.38 -5.94
N GLU A 246 6.29 4.73 -6.66
CA GLU A 246 7.73 4.76 -6.35
C GLU A 246 8.32 6.18 -6.53
N VAL A 247 7.99 6.87 -7.63
CA VAL A 247 8.43 8.25 -7.86
C VAL A 247 7.90 9.18 -6.77
N LYS A 248 6.61 9.05 -6.41
CA LYS A 248 6.02 9.82 -5.30
C LYS A 248 6.75 9.55 -3.99
N HIS A 249 7.02 8.29 -3.68
CA HIS A 249 7.77 7.93 -2.47
C HIS A 249 9.12 8.64 -2.44
N VAL A 250 9.91 8.57 -3.52
CA VAL A 250 11.21 9.24 -3.63
C VAL A 250 11.08 10.76 -3.45
N CYS A 251 10.15 11.40 -4.17
CA CYS A 251 9.95 12.85 -4.07
C CYS A 251 9.53 13.30 -2.66
N GLN A 252 8.76 12.49 -1.95
CA GLN A 252 8.24 12.85 -0.64
C GLN A 252 9.20 12.47 0.51
N THR A 253 10.18 11.60 0.26
CA THR A 253 11.20 11.16 1.24
C THR A 253 12.59 11.67 0.90
N MET A 254 12.70 12.78 0.17
CA MET A 254 13.99 13.40 -0.13
C MET A 254 14.73 13.76 1.17
N ARG A 255 16.05 13.66 1.09
CA ARG A 255 16.95 14.16 2.14
C ARG A 255 16.88 15.68 2.22
N GLU A 256 17.31 16.19 3.36
CA GLU A 256 17.59 17.61 3.48
C GLU A 256 18.66 17.99 2.46
N GLY A 257 18.42 19.08 1.73
CA GLY A 257 19.38 19.66 0.81
C GLY A 257 20.59 20.22 1.56
N THR A 258 21.66 20.46 0.82
CA THR A 258 22.77 21.27 1.34
C THR A 258 22.33 22.72 1.58
N GLU A 259 23.11 23.49 2.33
CA GLU A 259 22.85 24.93 2.50
C GLU A 259 22.73 25.64 1.14
N GLU A 260 23.58 25.27 0.17
CA GLU A 260 23.53 25.80 -1.20
C GLU A 260 22.22 25.44 -1.92
N ASP A 261 21.76 24.18 -1.84
CA ASP A 261 20.47 23.76 -2.42
C ASP A 261 19.28 24.55 -1.81
N LEU A 262 19.35 24.82 -0.50
CA LEU A 262 18.31 25.56 0.23
C LEU A 262 18.32 27.04 -0.16
N GLU A 263 19.50 27.64 -0.28
CA GLU A 263 19.68 29.03 -0.73
C GLU A 263 19.19 29.21 -2.16
N GLU A 264 19.56 28.31 -3.08
CA GLU A 264 19.10 28.33 -4.48
C GLU A 264 17.58 28.18 -4.56
N ARG A 265 16.99 27.21 -3.84
CA ARG A 265 15.53 27.05 -3.75
C ARG A 265 14.86 28.34 -3.25
N ASP A 266 15.38 28.94 -2.18
CA ASP A 266 14.79 30.14 -1.60
C ASP A 266 14.92 31.35 -2.53
N GLU A 267 16.01 31.46 -3.28
CA GLU A 267 16.16 32.45 -4.35
C GLU A 267 15.13 32.22 -5.47
N GLU A 268 14.99 30.99 -5.98
CA GLU A 268 13.99 30.65 -7.00
C GLU A 268 12.55 30.93 -6.53
N LEU A 269 12.23 30.60 -5.27
CA LEU A 269 10.93 30.88 -4.68
C LEU A 269 10.71 32.40 -4.54
N ARG A 270 11.71 33.14 -4.07
CA ARG A 270 11.65 34.60 -4.01
C ARG A 270 11.43 35.19 -5.40
N GLU A 271 12.17 34.79 -6.42
CA GLU A 271 11.95 35.28 -7.79
C GLU A 271 10.54 34.95 -8.29
N LYS A 272 10.06 33.73 -8.06
CA LYS A 272 8.76 33.26 -8.54
C LYS A 272 7.56 33.90 -7.82
N TYR A 273 7.68 34.19 -6.53
CA TYR A 273 6.59 34.68 -5.69
C TYR A 273 6.67 36.19 -5.38
N LEU A 274 7.86 36.79 -5.28
CA LEU A 274 8.00 38.25 -5.19
C LEU A 274 7.76 38.95 -6.54
N SER A 275 7.89 38.24 -7.67
CA SER A 275 7.44 38.76 -8.98
C SER A 275 5.91 38.83 -9.10
N LYS A 276 5.16 38.32 -8.13
CA LYS A 276 3.69 38.36 -8.06
C LYS A 276 3.24 39.01 -6.75
N ASP A 277 3.24 40.34 -6.69
CA ASP A 277 2.52 41.17 -5.69
C ASP A 277 2.56 40.68 -4.22
N ILE A 278 3.66 40.08 -3.76
CA ILE A 278 3.90 39.74 -2.35
C ILE A 278 5.17 40.47 -1.92
N THR A 279 5.13 41.22 -0.82
CA THR A 279 6.32 41.94 -0.34
C THR A 279 7.27 40.98 0.39
N PRO A 280 8.58 41.28 0.47
CA PRO A 280 9.53 40.46 1.22
C PRO A 280 9.11 40.17 2.66
N GLU A 281 8.47 41.13 3.35
CA GLU A 281 7.97 40.91 4.71
C GLU A 281 6.83 39.87 4.77
N GLN A 282 5.98 39.80 3.75
CA GLN A 282 4.90 38.82 3.67
C GLN A 282 5.40 37.41 3.34
N PHE A 283 6.59 37.28 2.73
CA PHE A 283 7.22 36.00 2.45
C PHE A 283 7.87 35.40 3.70
N GLU A 284 8.46 36.23 4.58
CA GLU A 284 9.07 35.76 5.84
C GLU A 284 8.03 35.27 6.87
N GLU A 285 6.76 35.64 6.73
CA GLU A 285 5.66 35.18 7.61
C GLU A 285 5.00 33.86 7.17
N LEU A 286 5.29 33.36 5.96
CA LEU A 286 4.73 32.12 5.39
C LEU A 286 5.58 30.88 5.69
#